data_AF-B9FKA8-F1
#
_entry.id   AF-B9FKA8-F1
#
_cell.length_a   1.000
_cell.length_b   1.000
_cell.length_c   1.000
_cell.angle_alpha   90.00
_cell.angle_beta   90.00
_cell.angle_gamma   90.00
#
_symmetry.space_group_name_H-M   'P 1'
#
loop_
_entity.id
_entity.type
_entity.pdbx_description
1 polymer ?
#
loop_
_entity_poly.entity_id
_entity_poly.type
_entity_poly.pdbx_seq_one_letter_code
_entity_poly.pdbx_strand_id
1 'polypeptide(L)'
;MAAGGGEEEEDKARMEAVADKLQTRDAIRLYNWVSHRCFSDCVTTFYRRTLGKKEEDCVRSCVRKFLLLSSASAARFAHLADPSSAFDD
;
A
#
# COMPACT_ATOMS: atom_id res chain seq x y z
N MET A 1 -20.96 35.49 -18.76
CA MET A 1 -20.77 35.01 -17.36
C MET A 1 -21.44 33.65 -17.25
N ALA A 2 -20.75 32.67 -16.63
CA ALA A 2 -21.21 31.33 -16.20
C ALA A 2 -21.29 30.18 -17.23
N ALA A 3 -20.14 29.71 -17.74
CA ALA A 3 -20.06 28.40 -18.42
C ALA A 3 -18.79 27.58 -18.07
N GLY A 4 -18.11 27.88 -16.95
CA GLY A 4 -16.85 27.20 -16.57
C GLY A 4 -16.94 26.24 -15.38
N GLY A 5 -17.97 26.33 -14.53
CA GLY A 5 -18.01 25.59 -13.26
C GLY A 5 -18.59 24.17 -13.34
N GLY A 6 -19.35 23.83 -14.39
CA GLY A 6 -19.99 22.51 -14.52
C GLY A 6 -19.04 21.41 -14.99
N GLU A 7 -18.11 21.75 -15.90
CA GLU A 7 -17.11 20.80 -16.41
C GLU A 7 -16.04 20.47 -15.35
N GLU A 8 -15.69 21.43 -14.49
CA GLU A 8 -14.75 21.22 -13.38
C GLU A 8 -15.29 20.29 -12.28
N GLU A 9 -16.60 20.32 -12.01
CA GLU A 9 -17.25 19.44 -11.03
C GLU A 9 -17.38 18.00 -11.56
N GLU A 10 -17.76 17.85 -12.84
CA GLU A 10 -17.81 16.54 -13.50
C GLU A 10 -16.42 15.91 -13.61
N ASP A 11 -15.39 16.69 -13.97
CA ASP A 11 -14.01 16.19 -14.06
C ASP A 11 -13.46 15.80 -12.68
N LYS A 12 -13.75 16.58 -11.63
CA LYS A 12 -13.38 16.22 -10.24
C LYS A 12 -14.05 14.91 -9.81
N ALA A 13 -15.34 14.74 -10.07
CA ALA A 13 -16.06 13.50 -9.74
C ALA A 13 -15.49 12.30 -10.53
N ARG A 14 -15.12 12.52 -11.79
CA ARG A 14 -14.46 11.51 -12.62
C ARG A 14 -13.06 11.15 -12.10
N MET A 15 -12.28 12.14 -11.66
CA MET A 15 -10.96 11.92 -11.05
C MET A 15 -11.07 11.13 -9.75
N GLU A 16 -12.04 11.45 -8.89
CA GLU A 16 -12.30 10.72 -7.63
C GLU A 16 -12.67 9.26 -7.91
N ALA A 17 -13.57 9.01 -8.86
CA ALA A 17 -13.94 7.66 -9.27
C ALA A 17 -12.77 6.85 -9.86
N VAL A 18 -11.80 7.52 -10.50
CA VAL A 18 -10.57 6.87 -10.97
C VAL A 18 -9.63 6.58 -9.79
N ALA A 19 -9.49 7.51 -8.84
CA ALA A 19 -8.67 7.33 -7.65
C ALA A 19 -9.14 6.13 -6.81
N ASP A 20 -10.44 5.98 -6.56
CA ASP A 20 -11.01 4.84 -5.82
C ASP A 20 -10.72 3.49 -6.47
N LYS A 21 -10.84 3.43 -7.81
CA LYS A 21 -10.51 2.23 -8.58
C LYS A 21 -9.03 1.88 -8.45
N LEU A 22 -8.16 2.89 -8.49
CA LEU A 22 -6.72 2.69 -8.33
C LEU A 22 -6.38 2.19 -6.92
N GLN A 23 -6.95 2.81 -5.87
CA GLN A 23 -6.77 2.39 -4.48
C GLN A 23 -7.16 0.93 -4.25
N THR A 24 -8.32 0.52 -4.78
CA THR A 24 -8.81 -0.87 -4.65
C THR A 24 -7.86 -1.86 -5.32
N ARG A 25 -7.42 -1.55 -6.55
CA ARG A 25 -6.48 -2.38 -7.30
C ARG A 25 -5.15 -2.52 -6.56
N ASP A 26 -4.66 -1.42 -6.01
CA ASP A 26 -3.38 -1.39 -5.32
C ASP A 26 -3.43 -2.13 -3.97
N ALA A 27 -4.58 -2.10 -3.28
CA ALA A 27 -4.82 -2.93 -2.09
C ALA A 27 -4.71 -4.44 -2.39
N ILE A 28 -5.27 -4.90 -3.51
CA ILE A 28 -5.19 -6.32 -3.91
C ILE A 28 -3.75 -6.70 -4.28
N ARG A 29 -3.03 -5.82 -4.98
CA ARG A 29 -1.61 -6.05 -5.31
C ARG A 29 -0.75 -6.15 -4.06
N LEU A 30 -0.97 -5.25 -3.10
CA LEU A 30 -0.32 -5.26 -1.80
C LEU A 30 -0.60 -6.58 -1.07
N TYR A 31 -1.85 -7.00 -1.00
CA TYR A 31 -2.25 -8.26 -0.36
C TYR A 31 -1.52 -9.47 -0.95
N ASN A 32 -1.53 -9.61 -2.28
CA ASN A 32 -0.87 -10.72 -2.96
C ASN A 32 0.65 -10.71 -2.72
N TRP A 33 1.27 -9.53 -2.79
CA TRP A 33 2.70 -9.37 -2.59
C TRP A 33 3.11 -9.73 -1.15
N VAL A 34 2.40 -9.20 -0.15
CA VAL A 34 2.69 -9.47 1.27
C VAL A 34 2.48 -10.94 1.60
N SER A 35 1.40 -11.52 1.08
CA SER A 35 1.10 -12.95 1.29
C SER A 35 2.22 -13.84 0.74
N HIS A 36 2.67 -13.59 -0.49
CA HIS A 36 3.77 -14.33 -1.10
C HIS A 36 5.09 -14.13 -0.33
N ARG A 37 5.40 -12.88 0.03
CA ARG A 37 6.63 -12.53 0.76
C ARG A 37 6.69 -13.21 2.13
N CYS A 38 5.64 -13.09 2.93
CA CYS A 38 5.61 -13.66 4.27
C CYS A 38 5.55 -15.18 4.23
N PHE A 39 4.90 -15.78 3.23
CA PHE A 39 4.97 -17.22 3.03
C PHE A 39 6.41 -17.68 2.75
N SER A 40 7.09 -17.03 1.80
CA SER A 40 8.47 -17.36 1.42
C SER A 40 9.48 -17.17 2.57
N ASP A 41 9.28 -16.16 3.41
CA ASP A 41 10.21 -15.84 4.50
C ASP A 41 9.95 -16.70 5.76
N CYS A 42 8.69 -17.05 6.05
CA CYS A 42 8.31 -17.68 7.32
C CYS A 42 7.99 -19.18 7.22
N VAL A 43 7.53 -19.67 6.07
CA VAL A 43 7.12 -21.07 5.89
C VAL A 43 8.25 -21.84 5.23
N THR A 44 9.22 -22.26 6.03
CA THR A 44 10.44 -22.92 5.54
C THR A 44 10.37 -24.44 5.63
N THR A 45 9.39 -25.00 6.34
CA THR A 45 9.28 -26.43 6.58
C THR A 45 7.94 -27.00 6.12
N PHE A 46 7.97 -28.14 5.43
CA PHE A 46 6.79 -28.72 4.77
C PHE A 46 6.43 -30.10 5.34
N TYR A 47 6.60 -30.29 6.65
CA TYR A 47 6.29 -31.57 7.30
C TYR A 47 4.81 -31.76 7.66
N ARG A 48 4.00 -30.69 7.67
CA ARG A 48 2.57 -30.69 8.01
C ARG A 48 1.78 -29.73 7.12
N ARG A 49 0.48 -29.96 6.98
CA ARG A 49 -0.42 -29.07 6.21
C ARG A 49 -0.83 -27.81 6.97
N THR A 50 -0.59 -27.78 8.28
CA THR A 50 -0.92 -26.65 9.16
C THR A 50 0.35 -25.94 9.58
N LEU A 51 0.28 -24.61 9.71
CA LEU A 51 1.38 -23.81 10.23
C LEU A 51 1.74 -24.23 11.66
N GLY A 52 3.04 -24.32 11.92
CA GLY A 52 3.54 -24.43 13.30
C GLY A 52 3.43 -23.10 14.03
N LYS A 53 3.44 -23.11 15.38
CA LYS A 53 3.38 -21.88 16.20
C LYS A 53 4.43 -20.82 15.79
N LYS A 54 5.67 -21.26 15.53
CA LYS A 54 6.76 -20.37 15.08
C LYS A 54 6.48 -19.73 13.72
N GLU A 55 5.90 -20.48 12.79
CA GLU A 55 5.57 -19.98 11.46
C GLU A 55 4.39 -18.99 11.56
N GLU A 56 3.37 -19.28 12.37
CA GLU A 56 2.28 -18.35 12.65
C GLU A 56 2.76 -17.02 13.25
N ASP A 57 3.61 -17.08 14.28
CA ASP A 57 4.16 -15.89 14.94
C ASP A 57 5.04 -15.07 13.98
N CYS A 58 5.81 -15.76 13.13
CA CYS A 58 6.59 -15.14 12.07
C CYS A 58 5.70 -14.42 11.06
N VAL A 59 4.65 -15.08 10.54
CA VAL A 59 3.74 -14.49 9.55
C VAL A 59 3.05 -13.25 10.13
N ARG A 60 2.56 -13.30 11.38
CA ARG A 60 1.97 -12.12 12.05
C ARG A 60 2.95 -10.96 12.14
N SER A 61 4.19 -11.25 12.53
CA SER A 61 5.26 -10.25 12.65
C SER A 61 5.67 -9.68 11.29
N CYS A 62 5.76 -10.53 10.27
CA CYS A 62 6.09 -10.15 8.89
C CYS A 62 5.06 -9.17 8.32
N VAL A 63 3.77 -9.52 8.40
CA VAL A 63 2.68 -8.66 7.92
C VAL A 63 2.69 -7.31 8.64
N ARG A 64 2.78 -7.31 9.99
CA ARG A 64 2.86 -6.07 10.77
C ARG A 64 4.06 -5.22 10.34
N LYS A 65 5.25 -5.82 10.26
CA LYS A 65 6.49 -5.11 9.90
C LYS A 65 6.38 -4.50 8.52
N PHE A 66 5.83 -5.22 7.55
CA PHE A 66 5.72 -4.73 6.19
C PHE A 66 4.71 -3.58 6.08
N LEU A 67 3.55 -3.66 6.73
CA LEU A 67 2.57 -2.59 6.69
C LEU A 67 3.10 -1.29 7.34
N LEU A 68 3.79 -1.40 8.48
CA LEU A 68 4.45 -0.26 9.12
C LEU A 68 5.56 0.34 8.25
N LEU A 69 6.35 -0.52 7.58
CA LEU A 69 7.37 -0.06 6.65
C LEU A 69 6.75 0.64 5.43
N SER A 70 5.66 0.10 4.89
CA SER A 70 4.99 0.66 3.73
C SER A 70 4.43 2.05 4.03
N SER A 71 3.81 2.25 5.19
CA SER A 71 3.29 3.57 5.59
C SER A 71 4.40 4.57 5.90
N ALA A 72 5.45 4.13 6.61
CA ALA A 72 6.60 4.98 6.90
C ALA A 72 7.32 5.42 5.61
N SER A 73 7.52 4.49 4.67
CA SER A 73 8.13 4.79 3.36
C SER A 73 7.26 5.76 2.56
N ALA A 74 5.94 5.55 2.54
CA ALA A 74 5.01 6.45 1.85
C ALA A 74 5.09 7.89 2.40
N ALA A 75 5.14 8.06 3.72
CA ALA A 75 5.30 9.39 4.34
C ALA A 75 6.62 10.06 3.94
N ARG A 76 7.71 9.28 3.85
CA ARG A 76 9.02 9.79 3.40
C ARG A 76 9.02 10.15 1.91
N PHE A 77 8.39 9.35 1.06
CA PHE A 77 8.25 9.67 -0.36
C PHE A 77 7.40 10.91 -0.58
N ALA A 78 6.32 11.09 0.19
CA ALA A 78 5.51 12.29 0.13
C ALA A 78 6.33 13.55 0.49
N HIS A 79 7.16 13.46 1.54
CA HIS A 79 8.09 14.55 1.87
C HIS A 79 9.05 14.83 0.71
N LEU A 80 9.74 13.83 0.18
CA LEU A 80 10.70 14.02 -0.91
C LEU A 80 10.06 14.50 -2.24
N ALA A 81 8.77 14.23 -2.43
CA ALA A 81 8.02 14.70 -3.58
C ALA A 81 7.58 16.17 -3.44
N ASP A 82 7.62 16.74 -2.24
CA ASP A 82 7.30 18.15 -2.01
C ASP A 82 8.48 19.02 -2.47
N PRO A 83 8.30 19.87 -3.51
CA PRO A 83 9.37 20.72 -4.05
C PRO A 83 9.88 21.76 -3.04
N SER A 84 9.13 22.06 -1.97
CA SER A 84 9.60 22.95 -0.91
C SER A 84 10.62 22.29 0.03
N SER A 85 10.63 20.96 0.11
CA SER A 85 11.55 20.20 0.96
C SER A 85 12.95 20.00 0.36
N ALA A 86 13.16 20.40 -0.90
CA ALA A 86 14.43 20.25 -1.63
C ALA A 86 15.47 21.35 -1.29
N PHE A 87 15.12 22.33 -0.45
CA PHE A 87 15.95 23.50 -0.14
C PHE A 87 16.53 23.53 1.29
N ASP A 88 16.38 22.45 2.07
CA ASP A 88 16.87 22.34 3.46
C ASP A 88 18.12 21.43 3.62
N ASP A 89 19.09 21.51 2.70
CA ASP A 89 20.47 20.99 2.85
C ASP A 89 21.51 22.11 2.66
#